data_AF-A0A432K2J0-F1
#
_entry.id   AF-A0A432K2J0-F1
#
_cell.length_a   1.000
_cell.length_b   1.000
_cell.length_c   1.000
_cell.angle_alpha   90.00
_cell.angle_beta   90.00
_cell.angle_gamma   90.00
#
_symmetry.space_group_name_H-M   'P 1'
#
loop_
_entity.id
_entity.type
_entity.pdbx_description
1 polymer ?
#
loop_
_entity_poly.entity_id
_entity_poly.type
_entity_poly.pdbx_seq_one_letter_code
_entity_poly.pdbx_strand_id
1 'polypeptide(L)'
;MTKMTGFVFKLLWLVLRLVSWLLGIFLRLTVGLVWRQTLGRSDVYVRRDWDDRGLGRVRWPDLHDPRWDTMSGGAQVENPLPLIHAYVWCDKVRGRIGHSCAHGAGPHNIKVCMLREDNTRRVWGRLLALVGPDRRLEPR
;
A
#
# COMPACT_ATOMS: atom_id res chain seq x y z
N MET A 1 -12.53 -28.91 52.05
CA MET A 1 -12.78 -29.15 50.61
C MET A 1 -12.90 -27.88 49.77
N THR A 2 -13.32 -26.73 50.31
CA THR A 2 -13.54 -25.46 49.57
C THR A 2 -12.27 -24.71 49.11
N LYS A 3 -11.12 -24.89 49.76
CA LYS A 3 -9.84 -24.27 49.33
C LYS A 3 -9.23 -24.94 48.08
N MET A 4 -9.45 -26.24 47.91
CA MET A 4 -8.90 -27.03 46.80
C MET A 4 -9.60 -26.70 45.48
N THR A 5 -10.93 -26.52 45.52
CA THR A 5 -11.74 -26.11 44.36
C THR A 5 -11.38 -24.72 43.87
N GLY A 6 -11.14 -23.76 44.78
CA GLY A 6 -10.69 -22.41 44.40
C GLY A 6 -9.29 -22.37 43.76
N PHE A 7 -8.40 -23.29 44.15
CA PHE A 7 -7.06 -23.40 43.55
C PHE A 7 -7.12 -23.95 42.13
N VAL A 8 -7.92 -25.01 41.91
CA VAL A 8 -8.18 -25.59 40.59
C VAL A 8 -8.79 -24.57 39.64
N PHE A 9 -9.74 -23.75 40.12
CA PHE A 9 -10.38 -22.71 39.30
C PHE A 9 -9.38 -21.60 38.88
N LYS A 10 -8.50 -21.17 39.79
CA LYS A 10 -7.43 -20.20 39.48
C LYS A 10 -6.44 -20.76 38.46
N LEU A 11 -6.05 -22.02 38.60
CA LEU A 11 -5.13 -22.68 37.67
C LEU A 11 -5.75 -22.81 36.28
N LEU A 12 -7.00 -23.26 36.19
CA LEU A 12 -7.77 -23.31 34.95
C LEU A 12 -7.85 -21.94 34.28
N TRP A 13 -8.19 -20.89 35.04
CA TRP A 13 -8.25 -19.53 34.53
C TRP A 13 -6.90 -19.04 33.96
N LEU A 14 -5.80 -19.33 34.66
CA LEU A 14 -4.46 -18.93 34.26
C LEU A 14 -4.01 -19.64 32.97
N VAL A 15 -4.31 -20.94 32.85
CA VAL A 15 -4.09 -21.73 31.64
C VAL A 15 -4.92 -21.17 30.48
N LEU A 16 -6.19 -20.87 30.69
CA LEU A 16 -7.08 -20.31 29.66
C LEU A 16 -6.55 -18.97 29.16
N ARG A 17 -6.10 -18.10 30.07
CA ARG A 17 -5.46 -16.82 29.74
C ARG A 17 -4.20 -17.00 28.90
N LEU A 18 -3.35 -17.96 29.26
CA LEU A 18 -2.12 -18.26 28.53
C LEU A 18 -2.43 -18.77 27.12
N VAL A 19 -3.40 -19.68 26.99
CA VAL A 19 -3.84 -20.21 25.70
C VAL A 19 -4.42 -19.10 24.81
N SER A 20 -5.30 -18.25 25.35
CA SER A 20 -5.84 -17.11 24.58
C SER A 20 -4.74 -16.13 24.15
N TRP A 21 -3.76 -15.87 25.00
CA TRP A 21 -2.63 -15.00 24.67
C TRP A 21 -1.74 -15.61 23.57
N LEU A 22 -1.38 -16.89 23.69
CA LEU A 22 -0.61 -17.62 22.67
C LEU A 22 -1.36 -17.69 21.34
N LEU A 23 -2.68 -17.95 21.37
CA LEU A 23 -3.53 -17.95 20.19
C LEU A 23 -3.56 -16.56 19.52
N GLY A 24 -3.66 -15.48 20.31
CA GLY A 24 -3.59 -14.11 19.81
C GLY A 24 -2.26 -13.77 19.15
N ILE A 25 -1.14 -14.22 19.72
CA ILE A 25 0.19 -14.06 19.10
C ILE A 25 0.28 -14.84 17.81
N PHE A 26 -0.14 -16.11 17.81
CA PHE A 26 -0.12 -16.96 16.63
C PHE A 26 -0.97 -16.37 15.49
N LEU A 27 -2.17 -15.85 15.79
CA LEU A 27 -3.02 -15.16 14.82
C LEU A 27 -2.32 -13.93 14.24
N ARG A 28 -1.70 -13.08 15.08
CA ARG A 28 -0.98 -11.88 14.62
C ARG A 28 0.19 -12.23 13.72
N LEU A 29 0.96 -13.26 14.06
CA LEU A 29 2.11 -13.70 13.28
C LEU A 29 1.68 -14.29 11.94
N THR A 30 0.67 -15.17 11.92
CA THR A 30 0.18 -15.80 10.69
C THR A 30 -0.50 -14.80 9.76
N VAL A 31 -1.36 -13.92 10.26
CA VAL A 31 -1.96 -12.84 9.48
C VAL A 31 -0.88 -11.90 8.94
N GLY A 32 0.11 -11.52 9.75
CA GLY A 32 1.23 -10.70 9.31
C GLY A 32 2.08 -11.36 8.22
N LEU A 33 2.32 -12.67 8.32
CA LEU A 33 3.09 -13.43 7.34
C LEU A 33 2.34 -13.56 6.02
N VAL A 34 1.05 -13.92 6.06
CA VAL A 34 0.19 -14.05 4.87
C VAL A 34 0.03 -12.70 4.18
N TRP A 35 -0.17 -11.62 4.94
CA TRP A 35 -0.22 -10.26 4.40
C TRP A 35 1.09 -9.91 3.68
N ARG A 36 2.24 -10.19 4.29
CA ARG A 36 3.56 -9.91 3.70
C ARG A 36 3.81 -10.74 2.43
N GLN A 37 3.38 -12.00 2.40
CA GLN A 37 3.60 -12.90 1.26
C GLN A 37 2.65 -12.64 0.08
N THR A 38 1.40 -12.25 0.33
CA THR A 38 0.39 -12.08 -0.73
C THR A 38 0.24 -10.64 -1.21
N LEU A 39 0.44 -9.65 -0.34
CA LEU A 39 0.18 -8.24 -0.61
C LEU A 39 1.46 -7.39 -0.74
N GLY A 40 2.59 -7.85 -0.18
CA GLY A 40 3.90 -7.20 -0.34
C GLY A 40 4.64 -7.57 -1.64
N ARG A 41 4.06 -8.47 -2.44
CA ARG A 41 4.61 -8.94 -3.73
C ARG A 41 3.84 -8.41 -4.94
N SER A 42 2.73 -7.72 -4.75
CA SER A 42 1.97 -7.17 -5.87
C SER A 42 2.76 -6.06 -6.53
N ASP A 43 3.02 -6.23 -7.82
CA ASP A 43 3.52 -5.17 -8.68
C ASP A 43 2.39 -4.17 -8.94
N VAL A 44 2.74 -2.88 -8.93
CA VAL A 44 1.88 -1.78 -9.32
C VAL A 44 2.52 -1.12 -10.53
N TYR A 45 1.72 -0.90 -11.55
CA TYR A 45 2.17 -0.21 -12.76
C TYR A 45 1.91 1.28 -12.61
N VAL A 46 2.92 2.06 -12.94
CA VAL A 46 2.99 3.50 -12.69
C VAL A 46 3.51 4.22 -13.92
N ARG A 47 3.09 5.46 -14.12
CA ARG A 47 3.59 6.35 -15.17
C ARG A 47 4.10 7.65 -14.56
N ARG A 48 5.00 8.34 -15.27
CA ARG A 48 5.52 9.65 -14.81
C ARG A 48 4.46 10.74 -14.91
N ASP A 49 3.73 10.71 -16.02
CA ASP A 49 2.58 11.53 -16.39
C ASP A 49 1.53 10.61 -17.03
N TRP A 50 0.27 11.02 -17.08
CA TRP A 50 -0.84 10.15 -17.47
C TRP A 50 -0.78 9.70 -18.94
N ASP A 51 -0.22 10.52 -19.82
CA ASP A 51 -0.03 10.30 -21.25
C ASP A 51 1.39 9.86 -21.61
N ASP A 52 2.25 9.63 -20.61
CA ASP A 52 3.61 9.15 -20.84
C ASP A 52 3.57 7.78 -21.52
N ARG A 53 4.44 7.59 -22.52
CA ARG A 53 4.64 6.29 -23.19
C ARG A 53 5.45 5.32 -22.32
N GLY A 54 6.16 5.84 -21.32
CA GLY A 54 6.89 5.06 -20.34
C GLY A 54 5.96 4.37 -19.33
N LEU A 55 6.10 3.04 -19.21
CA LEU A 55 5.45 2.26 -18.16
C LEU A 55 6.49 1.73 -17.17
N GLY A 56 6.37 2.19 -15.93
CA GLY A 56 7.13 1.74 -14.77
C GLY A 56 6.38 0.66 -13.99
N ARG A 57 7.13 -0.14 -13.25
CA ARG A 57 6.63 -1.16 -12.33
C ARG A 57 7.34 -1.03 -11.00
N VAL A 58 6.57 -0.97 -9.93
CA VAL A 58 7.06 -0.84 -8.55
C VAL A 58 6.41 -1.88 -7.67
N ARG A 59 7.07 -2.31 -6.60
CA ARG A 59 6.41 -3.18 -5.63
C ARG A 59 5.46 -2.34 -4.79
N TRP A 60 4.32 -2.92 -4.42
CA TRP A 60 3.35 -2.25 -3.55
C TRP A 60 3.96 -1.57 -2.31
N PRO A 61 4.89 -2.18 -1.55
CA PRO A 61 5.47 -1.55 -0.36
C PRO A 61 6.35 -0.32 -0.65
N ASP A 62 6.81 -0.16 -1.89
CA ASP A 62 7.66 0.96 -2.31
C ASP A 62 6.82 2.17 -2.78
N LEU A 63 5.49 2.04 -2.81
CA LEU A 63 4.56 3.15 -3.05
C LEU A 63 4.27 3.89 -1.75
N HIS A 64 4.49 5.20 -1.78
CA HIS A 64 4.32 6.08 -0.64
C HIS A 64 3.24 7.13 -0.91
N ASP A 65 2.47 7.45 0.12
CA ASP A 65 1.41 8.47 0.09
C ASP A 65 0.45 8.44 -1.13
N PRO A 66 -0.27 7.32 -1.37
CA PRO A 66 -1.26 7.28 -2.44
C PRO A 66 -2.44 8.21 -2.15
N ARG A 67 -2.80 9.06 -3.12
CA ARG A 67 -3.87 10.05 -2.99
C ARG A 67 -4.42 10.48 -4.34
N TRP A 68 -5.64 11.01 -4.34
CA TRP A 68 -6.18 11.69 -5.51
C TRP A 68 -5.44 13.00 -5.75
N ASP A 69 -5.02 13.26 -6.97
CA ASP A 69 -4.40 14.52 -7.37
C ASP A 69 -4.67 14.80 -8.85
N THR A 70 -4.65 16.08 -9.24
CA THR A 70 -4.76 16.52 -10.64
C THR A 70 -3.43 16.95 -11.19
N MET A 71 -2.45 17.28 -10.35
CA MET A 71 -1.15 17.75 -10.83
C MET A 71 -0.19 16.58 -11.00
N SER A 72 0.44 16.49 -12.17
CA SER A 72 1.49 15.52 -12.43
C SER A 72 2.76 15.84 -11.64
N GLY A 73 3.68 14.89 -11.56
CA GLY A 73 4.91 15.09 -10.80
C GLY A 73 6.02 15.79 -11.55
N GLY A 74 6.15 15.57 -12.85
CA GLY A 74 7.36 15.88 -13.61
C GLY A 74 7.28 17.28 -14.14
N ALA A 75 6.64 17.39 -15.30
CA ALA A 75 6.33 18.66 -15.93
C ALA A 75 5.31 19.50 -15.13
N GLN A 76 4.78 18.99 -14.00
CA GLN A 76 3.76 19.65 -13.18
C GLN A 76 2.56 20.07 -14.05
N VAL A 77 2.13 19.16 -14.92
CA VAL A 77 1.02 19.40 -15.85
C VAL A 77 -0.27 18.97 -15.17
N GLU A 78 -1.34 19.74 -15.38
CA GLU A 78 -2.66 19.36 -14.92
C GLU A 78 -3.22 18.21 -15.77
N ASN A 79 -3.68 17.16 -15.10
CA ASN A 79 -4.30 16.01 -15.72
C ASN A 79 -5.76 16.34 -16.08
N PRO A 80 -6.29 15.81 -17.20
CA PRO A 80 -7.67 16.04 -17.60
C PRO A 80 -8.71 15.60 -16.56
N LEU A 81 -8.35 14.62 -15.72
CA LEU A 81 -9.18 14.08 -14.64
C LEU A 81 -8.32 13.82 -13.40
N PRO A 82 -8.90 13.85 -12.19
CA PRO A 82 -8.22 13.38 -10.99
C PRO A 82 -7.73 11.94 -11.15
N LEU A 83 -6.45 11.71 -10.87
CA LEU A 83 -5.83 10.39 -10.89
C LEU A 83 -5.26 10.04 -9.51
N ILE A 84 -5.11 8.75 -9.25
CA ILE A 84 -4.38 8.29 -8.07
C ILE A 84 -2.89 8.50 -8.32
N HIS A 85 -2.28 9.37 -7.54
CA HIS A 85 -0.84 9.58 -7.51
C HIS A 85 -0.25 8.99 -6.25
N ALA A 86 1.05 8.75 -6.30
CA ALA A 86 1.87 8.35 -5.17
C ALA A 86 3.31 8.77 -5.41
N TYR A 87 4.17 8.55 -4.43
CA TYR A 87 5.60 8.80 -4.48
C TYR A 87 6.37 7.49 -4.44
N VAL A 88 7.49 7.43 -5.17
CA VAL A 88 8.40 6.27 -5.17
C VAL A 88 9.82 6.74 -5.44
N TRP A 89 10.79 6.04 -4.83
CA TRP A 89 12.19 6.26 -5.16
C TRP A 89 12.52 5.67 -6.54
N CYS A 90 13.17 6.45 -7.40
CA CYS A 90 13.37 6.08 -8.81
C CYS A 90 14.20 4.80 -9.01
N ASP A 91 15.08 4.45 -8.07
CA ASP A 91 15.86 3.20 -8.07
C ASP A 91 15.00 1.95 -7.81
N LYS A 92 13.78 2.11 -7.28
CA LYS A 92 12.81 1.02 -7.08
C LYS A 92 11.94 0.76 -8.31
N VAL A 93 11.94 1.67 -9.28
CA VAL A 93 11.14 1.51 -10.50
C VAL A 93 11.86 0.61 -11.48
N ARG A 94 11.16 -0.41 -11.97
CA ARG A 94 11.58 -1.25 -13.10
C ARG A 94 10.82 -0.83 -14.36
N GLY A 95 11.42 -1.00 -15.54
CA GLY A 95 10.79 -0.60 -16.81
C GLY A 95 11.27 0.77 -17.28
N ARG A 96 10.49 1.40 -18.16
CA ARG A 96 10.82 2.68 -18.77
C ARG A 96 9.98 3.77 -18.11
N ILE A 97 10.62 4.67 -17.37
CA ILE A 97 9.95 5.84 -16.79
C ILE A 97 10.82 7.07 -17.05
N GLY A 98 10.19 8.21 -17.31
CA GLY A 98 10.93 9.47 -17.45
C GLY A 98 11.71 9.79 -16.17
N HIS A 99 13.04 9.95 -16.31
CA HIS A 99 13.91 10.48 -15.27
C HIS A 99 14.83 11.53 -15.90
N SER A 100 14.72 12.78 -15.45
CA SER A 100 15.74 13.78 -15.76
C SER A 100 16.64 13.90 -14.52
N CYS A 101 17.91 13.53 -14.65
CA CYS A 101 18.92 13.89 -13.65
C CYS A 101 19.20 15.41 -13.64
N ALA A 102 18.42 16.20 -14.39
CA ALA A 102 18.46 17.65 -14.42
C ALA A 102 18.24 18.28 -13.04
N HIS A 103 17.59 17.57 -12.13
CA HIS A 103 17.31 18.03 -10.77
C HIS A 103 18.29 17.49 -9.71
N GLY A 104 19.45 16.95 -10.15
CA GLY A 104 20.53 16.46 -9.28
C GLY A 104 20.74 14.95 -9.35
N ALA A 105 21.71 14.45 -8.59
CA ALA A 105 22.00 13.02 -8.49
C ALA A 105 20.86 12.25 -7.79
N GLY A 106 20.58 11.04 -8.26
CA GLY A 106 19.57 10.16 -7.65
C GLY A 106 20.07 9.44 -6.39
N PRO A 107 19.21 8.61 -5.76
CA PRO A 107 17.83 8.33 -6.15
C PRO A 107 16.89 9.49 -5.84
N HIS A 108 15.87 9.69 -6.68
CA HIS A 108 14.89 10.76 -6.54
C HIS A 108 13.57 10.21 -6.04
N ASN A 109 12.92 10.92 -5.12
CA ASN A 109 11.55 10.61 -4.73
C ASN A 109 10.59 11.23 -5.75
N ILE A 110 10.18 10.45 -6.74
CA ILE A 110 9.36 10.92 -7.86
C ILE A 110 7.87 10.67 -7.60
N LYS A 111 7.05 11.65 -7.94
CA LYS A 111 5.59 11.47 -7.96
C LYS A 111 5.19 10.77 -9.26
N VAL A 112 4.38 9.73 -9.16
CA VAL A 112 3.89 8.92 -10.27
C VAL A 112 2.37 8.82 -10.22
N CYS A 113 1.73 8.51 -11.34
CA CYS A 113 0.30 8.23 -11.42
C CYS A 113 0.04 6.76 -11.75
N MET A 114 -1.08 6.24 -11.25
CA MET A 114 -1.57 4.91 -11.56
C MET A 114 -2.84 5.03 -12.40
N LEU A 115 -2.86 4.35 -13.55
CA LEU A 115 -4.07 4.21 -14.37
C LEU A 115 -4.74 2.87 -14.13
N ARG A 116 -6.07 2.87 -14.26
CA ARG A 116 -6.89 1.65 -14.12
C ARG A 116 -6.53 0.60 -15.15
N GLU A 117 -6.26 1.01 -16.38
CA GLU A 117 -5.95 0.12 -17.51
C GLU A 117 -4.60 -0.60 -17.39
N ASP A 118 -3.61 0.05 -16.76
CA ASP A 118 -2.29 -0.55 -16.54
C ASP A 118 -2.26 -1.56 -15.39
N ASN A 119 -3.26 -1.52 -14.51
CA ASN A 119 -3.26 -2.25 -13.25
C ASN A 119 -4.35 -3.33 -13.21
N THR A 120 -4.01 -4.48 -12.63
CA THR A 120 -4.99 -5.55 -12.42
C THR A 120 -6.15 -5.05 -11.54
N ARG A 121 -7.36 -5.60 -11.74
CA ARG A 121 -8.55 -5.27 -10.95
C ARG A 121 -8.31 -5.32 -9.43
N ARG A 122 -7.50 -6.28 -8.97
CA ARG A 122 -7.12 -6.44 -7.56
C ARG A 122 -6.27 -5.28 -7.05
N VAL A 123 -5.25 -4.88 -7.79
CA VAL A 123 -4.37 -3.76 -7.44
C VAL A 123 -5.16 -2.46 -7.46
N TRP A 124 -5.96 -2.25 -8.50
CA TRP A 124 -6.81 -1.07 -8.62
C TRP A 124 -7.83 -0.95 -7.48
N GLY A 125 -8.53 -2.03 -7.16
CA GLY A 125 -9.47 -2.07 -6.03
C GLY A 125 -8.80 -1.76 -4.69
N ARG A 126 -7.55 -2.20 -4.51
CA ARG A 126 -6.77 -1.88 -3.31
C ARG A 126 -6.36 -0.42 -3.24
N LEU A 127 -5.98 0.19 -4.38
CA LEU A 127 -5.67 1.62 -4.44
C LEU A 127 -6.91 2.43 -4.05
N LEU A 128 -8.07 2.13 -4.64
CA LEU A 128 -9.34 2.76 -4.28
C LEU A 128 -9.69 2.62 -2.80
N ALA A 129 -9.54 1.42 -2.22
CA ALA A 129 -9.80 1.20 -0.80
C ALA A 129 -8.85 2.00 0.11
N LEU A 130 -7.64 2.28 -0.35
CA LEU A 130 -6.65 3.06 0.39
C LEU A 130 -6.92 4.56 0.32
N VAL A 131 -7.24 5.08 -0.88
CA VAL A 131 -7.42 6.52 -1.10
C VAL A 131 -8.84 7.02 -0.82
N GLY A 132 -9.81 6.10 -0.74
CA GLY A 132 -11.22 6.42 -0.58
C GLY A 132 -11.86 7.00 -1.84
N PRO A 133 -13.14 7.42 -1.76
CA PRO A 133 -13.80 8.11 -2.88
C PRO A 133 -13.06 9.42 -3.21
N ASP A 134 -13.05 9.80 -4.48
CA ASP A 134 -12.57 11.12 -4.85
C ASP A 134 -13.60 12.16 -4.42
N ARG A 135 -13.27 12.88 -3.35
CA ARG A 135 -14.13 13.95 -2.79
C ARG A 135 -14.37 15.10 -3.77
N ARG A 136 -13.59 15.21 -4.86
CA ARG A 136 -13.82 16.21 -5.92
C ARG A 136 -14.90 15.80 -6.92
N LEU A 137 -15.22 14.52 -6.98
CA LEU A 137 -16.29 13.98 -7.83
C LEU A 137 -17.61 13.84 -7.07
N GLU A 138 -17.64 14.10 -5.76
CA GLU A 138 -18.90 14.12 -5.02
C GLU A 138 -19.68 15.40 -5.36
N PRO A 139 -21.00 15.30 -5.65
CA PRO A 139 -21.85 16.47 -5.83
C PRO A 139 -21.79 17.33 -4.55
N ARG A 140 -21.54 18.64 -4.71
CA ARG A 140 -21.65 19.61 -3.61
C ARG A 140 -23.10 19.81 -3.19
#